data_AF-A0A1I4ZIQ1-F1
#
_entry.id   AF-A0A1I4ZIQ1-F1
#
_cell.length_a   1.000
_cell.length_b   1.000
_cell.length_c   1.000
_cell.angle_alpha   90.00
_cell.angle_beta   90.00
_cell.angle_gamma   90.00
#
_symmetry.space_group_name_H-M   'P 1'
#
loop_
_entity.id
_entity.type
_entity.pdbx_description
1 polymer ?
#
loop_
_entity_poly.entity_id
_entity_poly.type
_entity_poly.pdbx_seq_one_letter_code
_entity_poly.pdbx_strand_id
1 'polypeptide(L)'
;MSKQEEMYNLVTEYRNSGLSAKAFSKEKGISSSTFCYWVRKNKEEDQPGGFVEVTTGSNSSARELELIYPNGVRLQMSSPDLALIAGLVKLY
;
A
#
# COMPACT_ATOMS: atom_id res chain seq x y z
N MET A 1 11.30 -22.81 -26.17
CA MET A 1 10.66 -21.75 -25.37
C MET A 1 9.16 -21.94 -25.47
N SER A 2 8.46 -21.97 -24.34
CA SER A 2 7.00 -21.98 -24.33
C SER A 2 6.48 -20.58 -24.61
N LYS A 3 5.31 -20.45 -25.27
CA LYS A 3 4.62 -19.16 -25.44
C LYS A 3 4.40 -18.43 -24.09
N GLN A 4 4.34 -19.17 -22.99
CA GLN A 4 4.19 -18.60 -21.65
C GLN A 4 5.48 -17.91 -21.19
N GLU A 5 6.65 -18.52 -21.42
CA GLU A 5 7.95 -17.92 -21.07
C GLU A 5 8.21 -16.63 -21.85
N GLU A 6 7.88 -16.63 -23.15
CA GLU A 6 7.99 -15.43 -23.98
C GLU A 6 7.13 -14.28 -23.45
N MET A 7 5.90 -14.57 -23.02
CA MET A 7 5.01 -13.56 -22.44
C MET A 7 5.51 -13.07 -21.08
N TYR A 8 6.06 -13.94 -20.23
CA TYR A 8 6.64 -13.50 -18.96
C TYR A 8 7.89 -12.63 -19.18
N ASN A 9 8.75 -12.96 -20.14
CA ASN A 9 9.89 -12.11 -20.50
C ASN A 9 9.44 -10.71 -20.94
N LEU A 10 8.38 -10.63 -21.76
CA LEU A 10 7.80 -9.35 -22.17
C LEU A 10 7.19 -8.56 -21.02
N VAL A 11 6.55 -9.23 -20.05
CA VAL A 11 6.04 -8.56 -18.83
C VAL A 11 7.19 -8.03 -17.99
N THR A 12 8.32 -8.74 -17.90
CA THR A 12 9.53 -8.27 -17.21
C THR A 12 10.15 -7.06 -17.92
N GLU A 13 10.31 -7.11 -19.25
CA GLU A 13 10.75 -5.95 -20.04
C GLU A 13 9.83 -4.73 -19.83
N TYR A 14 8.52 -4.96 -19.84
CA TYR A 14 7.52 -3.92 -19.59
C TYR A 14 7.70 -3.25 -18.23
N ARG A 15 7.88 -4.03 -17.15
CA ARG A 15 8.11 -3.49 -15.80
C ARG A 15 9.37 -2.62 -15.73
N ASN A 16 10.41 -2.97 -16.49
CA ASN A 16 11.64 -2.18 -16.57
C ASN A 16 11.51 -0.94 -17.47
N SER A 17 10.61 -0.97 -18.46
CA SER A 17 10.45 0.11 -19.45
C SER A 17 9.81 1.39 -18.90
N GLY A 18 9.02 1.31 -17.83
CA GLY A 18 8.25 2.44 -17.29
C GLY A 18 7.16 2.98 -18.22
N LEU A 19 6.89 2.31 -19.35
CA LEU A 19 5.85 2.69 -20.30
C LEU A 19 4.47 2.24 -19.81
N SER A 20 3.40 2.81 -20.40
CA SER A 20 2.04 2.29 -20.20
C SER A 20 1.85 0.97 -20.97
N ALA A 21 1.07 0.04 -20.41
CA ALA A 21 0.77 -1.26 -21.04
C ALA A 21 0.26 -1.13 -22.49
N LYS A 22 -0.50 -0.08 -22.78
CA LYS A 22 -1.01 0.21 -24.13
C LYS A 22 0.09 0.65 -25.11
N ALA A 23 1.05 1.43 -24.62
CA ALA A 23 2.19 1.88 -25.44
C ALA A 23 3.15 0.72 -25.70
N PHE A 24 3.46 -0.05 -24.66
CA PHE A 24 4.33 -1.23 -24.76
C PHE A 24 3.74 -2.32 -25.67
N SER A 25 2.45 -2.62 -25.53
CA SER A 25 1.80 -3.62 -26.38
C SER A 25 1.79 -3.20 -27.86
N LYS A 26 1.63 -1.89 -28.13
CA LYS A 26 1.68 -1.34 -29.50
C LYS A 26 3.07 -1.44 -30.12
N GLU A 27 4.12 -1.15 -29.36
CA GLU A 27 5.52 -1.24 -29.82
C GLU A 27 5.93 -2.68 -30.13
N LYS A 28 5.53 -3.63 -29.27
CA LYS A 28 5.84 -5.06 -29.42
C LYS A 28 4.89 -5.81 -30.36
N GLY A 29 3.87 -5.14 -30.92
CA GLY A 29 2.92 -5.75 -31.86
C GLY A 29 1.94 -6.75 -31.24
N ILE A 30 1.66 -6.63 -29.94
CA ILE A 30 0.80 -7.54 -29.17
C ILE A 30 -0.55 -6.87 -28.93
N SER A 31 -1.63 -7.66 -28.97
CA SER A 31 -2.95 -7.19 -28.55
C SER A 31 -2.91 -6.67 -27.11
N SER A 32 -3.37 -5.44 -26.90
CA SER A 32 -3.40 -4.82 -25.57
C SER A 32 -4.19 -5.66 -24.57
N SER A 33 -5.28 -6.31 -25.00
CA SER A 33 -6.09 -7.17 -24.14
C SER A 33 -5.32 -8.42 -23.68
N THR A 34 -4.59 -9.06 -24.60
CA THR A 34 -3.76 -10.22 -24.30
C THR A 34 -2.61 -9.84 -23.37
N PHE A 35 -1.97 -8.71 -23.62
CA PHE A 35 -0.87 -8.23 -22.78
C PHE A 35 -1.35 -7.89 -21.36
N CYS A 36 -2.48 -7.18 -21.23
CA CYS A 36 -3.07 -6.88 -19.92
C CYS A 36 -3.44 -8.14 -19.12
N TYR A 37 -3.92 -9.19 -19.80
CA TYR A 37 -4.15 -10.49 -19.17
C TYR A 37 -2.86 -11.07 -18.57
N TRP A 38 -1.77 -11.10 -19.33
CA TRP A 38 -0.48 -11.63 -18.86
C TRP A 38 0.12 -10.80 -17.72
N VAL A 39 -0.02 -9.47 -17.75
CA VAL A 39 0.39 -8.59 -16.65
C VAL A 39 -0.37 -8.91 -15.37
N ARG A 40 -1.70 -9.09 -15.45
CA ARG A 40 -2.51 -9.50 -14.30
C ARG A 40 -2.14 -10.88 -13.79
N LYS A 41 -2.05 -11.86 -14.69
CA LYS A 41 -1.72 -13.25 -14.34
C LYS A 41 -0.38 -13.35 -13.63
N ASN A 42 0.63 -12.62 -14.13
CA ASN A 42 1.95 -12.58 -13.50
C ASN A 42 1.93 -11.93 -12.11
N LYS A 43 1.04 -10.95 -11.86
CA LYS A 43 0.83 -10.37 -10.52
C LYS A 43 0.13 -11.35 -9.56
N GLU A 44 -0.83 -12.12 -10.04
CA GLU A 44 -1.55 -13.14 -9.27
C GLU A 44 -0.68 -14.36 -8.93
N GLU A 45 0.38 -14.63 -9.69
CA GLU A 45 1.41 -15.65 -9.35
C GLU A 45 2.38 -15.15 -8.27
N ASP A 46 2.69 -13.86 -8.25
CA ASP A 46 3.59 -13.21 -7.28
C ASP A 46 2.91 -12.98 -5.91
N GLN A 47 1.58 -12.86 -5.90
CA GLN A 47 0.79 -12.72 -4.69
C GLN A 47 0.12 -14.05 -4.35
N PRO A 48 0.32 -14.62 -3.14
CA PRO A 48 -0.47 -15.76 -2.72
C PRO A 48 -1.95 -15.32 -2.73
N GLY A 49 -2.72 -15.87 -3.66
CA GLY A 49 -4.15 -15.59 -3.73
C GLY A 49 -4.82 -15.97 -2.41
N GLY A 50 -5.48 -15.01 -1.76
CA GLY A 50 -6.12 -15.22 -0.47
C GLY A 50 -6.32 -13.95 0.35
N PHE A 51 -6.72 -14.12 1.60
CA PHE A 51 -6.76 -13.05 2.58
C PHE A 51 -5.33 -12.61 2.90
N VAL A 52 -5.03 -11.33 2.70
CA VAL A 52 -3.77 -10.73 3.15
C VAL A 52 -3.92 -10.39 4.63
N GLU A 53 -3.01 -10.90 5.45
CA GLU A 53 -2.95 -10.54 6.86
C GLU A 53 -2.67 -9.03 6.97
N VAL A 54 -3.64 -8.28 7.47
CA VAL A 54 -3.41 -6.91 7.90
C VAL A 54 -2.66 -7.01 9.22
N THR A 55 -1.34 -6.85 9.17
CA THR A 55 -0.55 -6.68 10.38
C THR A 55 -1.02 -5.38 11.00
N THR A 56 -1.94 -5.47 11.97
CA THR A 56 -2.17 -4.41 12.95
C THR A 56 -0.92 -4.41 13.81
N GLY A 57 0.17 -3.90 13.24
CA GLY A 57 1.38 -3.63 13.96
C GLY A 57 0.93 -2.79 15.15
N SER A 58 0.94 -3.41 16.33
CA SER A 58 1.06 -2.68 17.57
C SER A 58 2.38 -1.94 17.44
N ASN A 59 2.36 -0.78 16.79
CA ASN A 59 3.35 0.27 16.92
C ASN A 59 3.18 0.83 18.34
N SER A 60 3.30 -0.04 19.34
CA SER A 60 3.28 0.26 20.76
C SER A 60 4.64 0.84 21.17
N SER A 61 5.16 1.77 20.37
CA SER A 61 6.34 2.58 20.70
C SER A 61 6.06 4.09 20.67
N ALA A 62 4.85 4.52 20.35
CA ALA A 62 4.36 5.83 20.77
C ALA A 62 3.00 5.61 21.43
N ARG A 63 2.96 5.69 22.76
CA ARG A 63 1.71 5.65 23.53
C ARG A 63 1.00 6.97 23.26
N GLU A 64 0.33 7.03 22.12
CA GLU A 64 -0.38 8.22 21.69
C GLU A 64 -1.63 8.37 22.54
N LEU A 65 -1.66 9.41 23.37
CA LEU A 65 -2.79 9.73 24.22
C LEU A 65 -3.58 10.86 23.56
N GLU A 66 -4.90 10.68 23.49
CA GLU A 66 -5.84 11.71 23.03
C GLU A 66 -6.60 12.29 24.23
N LEU A 67 -6.62 13.61 24.35
CA LEU A 67 -7.44 14.36 25.30
C LEU A 67 -8.51 15.14 24.54
N ILE A 68 -9.78 14.95 24.89
CA ILE A 68 -10.94 15.56 24.22
C ILE A 68 -11.69 16.42 25.22
N TYR A 69 -11.81 17.72 24.93
CA TYR A 69 -12.56 18.68 25.74
C TYR A 69 -14.05 18.76 25.32
N PRO A 70 -14.96 19.18 26.22
CA PRO A 70 -16.39 19.31 25.91
C PRO A 70 -16.72 20.28 24.76
N ASN A 71 -15.86 21.28 24.54
CA ASN A 71 -15.96 22.23 23.43
C ASN A 71 -15.48 21.66 22.08
N GLY A 72 -15.08 20.38 22.04
CA GLY A 72 -14.63 19.69 20.84
C GLY A 72 -13.14 19.84 20.53
N VAL A 73 -12.36 20.54 21.38
CA VAL A 73 -10.90 20.61 21.23
C VAL A 73 -10.28 19.24 21.52
N ARG A 74 -9.37 18.80 20.65
CA ARG A 74 -8.68 17.51 20.73
C ARG A 74 -7.17 17.72 20.75
N LEU A 75 -6.49 17.07 21.68
CA LEU A 75 -5.04 17.10 21.80
C LEU A 75 -4.50 15.67 21.67
N GLN A 76 -3.55 15.48 20.76
CA GLN A 76 -2.90 14.20 20.53
C GLN A 76 -1.43 14.34 20.94
N MET A 77 -0.94 13.42 21.78
CA MET A 77 0.40 13.51 22.34
C MET A 77 1.11 12.14 22.30
N SER A 78 2.28 12.11 21.67
CA SER A 78 3.09 10.90 21.48
C SER A 78 3.87 10.47 22.72
N SER A 79 4.08 11.39 23.68
CA SER A 79 4.72 11.16 24.98
C SER A 79 3.97 11.89 26.10
N PRO A 80 2.90 11.29 26.66
CA PRO A 80 2.07 11.95 27.67
C PRO A 80 2.80 12.08 29.02
N ASP A 81 2.99 13.32 29.49
CA ASP A 81 3.32 13.62 30.88
C ASP A 81 2.03 13.76 31.71
N LEU A 82 1.89 12.91 32.71
CA LEU A 82 0.75 12.89 33.63
C LEU A 82 0.56 14.23 34.37
N ALA A 83 1.65 14.94 34.69
CA ALA A 83 1.55 16.23 35.37
C ALA A 83 0.94 17.31 34.47
N LEU A 84 1.36 17.34 33.20
CA LEU A 84 0.81 18.23 32.19
C LEU A 84 -0.66 17.91 31.90
N ILE A 85 -1.01 16.61 31.78
CA ILE A 85 -2.41 16.20 31.59
C ILE A 85 -3.27 16.64 32.79
N ALA A 86 -2.79 16.44 34.02
CA ALA A 86 -3.52 16.87 35.21
C ALA A 86 -3.71 18.39 35.26
N GLY A 87 -2.73 19.17 34.79
CA GLY A 87 -2.86 20.63 34.62
C GLY A 87 -3.92 20.99 33.58
N LEU A 88 -3.87 20.36 32.41
CA LEU A 88 -4.81 20.56 31.31
C LEU A 88 -6.25 20.20 31.65
N VAL A 89 -6.45 19.17 32.47
CA VAL A 89 -7.78 18.77 32.96
C VAL A 89 -8.29 19.76 34.02
N LYS A 90 -7.41 20.35 34.85
CA LYS A 90 -7.80 21.33 35.88
C LYS A 90 -8.10 22.74 35.35
N LEU A 91 -7.65 23.06 34.13
CA LEU A 91 -7.90 24.35 33.47
C LEU A 91 -9.34 24.47 32.92
N TYR A 92 -10.09 23.38 32.96
CA TYR A 92 -11.49 23.30 32.57
C TYR A 92 -12.35 22.96 33.79
#